data_AF-A0A8S9WFV9-F1
#
_entry.id   AF-A0A8S9WFV9-F1
#
_cell.length_a   1.000
_cell.length_b   1.000
_cell.length_c   1.000
_cell.angle_alpha   90.00
_cell.angle_beta   90.00
_cell.angle_gamma   90.00
#
_symmetry.space_group_name_H-M   'P 1'
#
loop_
_entity.id
_entity.type
_entity.pdbx_description
1 polymer ?
#
loop_
_entity_poly.entity_id
_entity_poly.type
_entity_poly.pdbx_seq_one_letter_code
_entity_poly.pdbx_strand_id
1 'polypeptide(L)'
;MMSSHSEQGEEKSRGFSLDDELKSLDGENLYKLVQNLIRKNPEVHRLVLEWFKEKAEASSVVEEVATLNDELLMEYWEKAEYIISEFNEYGGGPEEEEVEAYHWLNEISELIEAGNISSDAKLEFFDCAFVEYDMENSGFEDALMDIFFAICETKEEWEYLVAKLAKRPSDWRRKLIMRIQKNYLCL
;
A
#
# COMPACT_ATOMS: atom_id res chain seq x y z
N MET A 1 25.43 -17.69 -74.47
CA MET A 1 25.92 -16.70 -73.50
C MET A 1 24.67 -16.14 -72.81
N MET A 2 24.18 -16.76 -71.72
CA MET A 2 24.59 -16.57 -70.32
C MET A 2 24.72 -15.11 -69.89
N SER A 3 23.75 -14.64 -69.11
CA SER A 3 23.85 -13.59 -68.07
C SER A 3 22.51 -13.60 -67.30
N SER A 4 22.33 -14.54 -66.37
CA SER A 4 22.57 -14.42 -64.92
C SER A 4 21.54 -13.54 -64.21
N HIS A 5 20.61 -14.23 -63.55
CA HIS A 5 19.75 -13.72 -62.49
C HIS A 5 20.54 -12.96 -61.43
N SER A 6 19.97 -11.88 -60.92
CA SER A 6 20.20 -11.42 -59.56
C SER A 6 18.85 -11.02 -58.96
N GLU A 7 18.09 -12.04 -58.55
CA GLU A 7 17.06 -11.86 -57.52
C GLU A 7 17.81 -11.69 -56.19
N GLN A 8 18.10 -10.44 -55.84
CA GLN A 8 18.38 -10.10 -54.46
C GLN A 8 17.05 -10.19 -53.71
N GLY A 9 16.84 -11.31 -53.03
CA GLY A 9 15.81 -11.40 -52.01
C GLY A 9 16.09 -10.34 -50.96
N GLU A 10 15.23 -9.32 -50.92
CA GLU A 10 15.15 -8.43 -49.77
C GLU A 10 14.74 -9.28 -48.57
N GLU A 11 15.72 -9.68 -47.75
CA GLU A 11 15.46 -10.04 -46.36
C GLU A 11 14.84 -8.82 -45.70
N LYS A 12 13.50 -8.79 -45.65
CA LYS A 12 12.77 -7.89 -44.77
C LYS A 12 13.22 -8.19 -43.36
N SER A 13 14.14 -7.35 -42.86
CA SER A 13 14.44 -7.21 -41.44
C SER A 13 13.11 -7.10 -40.71
N ARG A 14 12.73 -8.15 -39.98
CA ARG A 14 11.60 -8.10 -39.06
C ARG A 14 11.98 -7.07 -38.00
N GLY A 15 11.36 -5.89 -38.07
CA GLY A 15 11.53 -4.87 -37.05
C GLY A 15 11.14 -5.46 -35.70
N PHE A 16 11.92 -5.16 -34.66
CA PHE A 16 11.59 -5.53 -33.30
C PHE A 16 10.26 -4.88 -32.89
N SER A 17 9.38 -5.67 -32.30
CA SER A 17 8.06 -5.25 -31.81
C SER A 17 7.92 -5.73 -30.37
N LEU A 18 7.90 -4.79 -29.41
CA LEU A 18 7.83 -5.14 -27.99
C LEU A 18 6.57 -5.97 -27.68
N ASP A 19 5.43 -5.60 -28.24
CA ASP A 19 4.15 -6.29 -28.07
C ASP A 19 4.21 -7.75 -28.54
N ASP A 20 4.86 -8.01 -29.68
CA ASP A 20 4.95 -9.36 -30.23
C ASP A 20 5.88 -10.24 -29.38
N GLU A 21 6.99 -9.66 -28.90
CA GLU A 21 7.90 -10.34 -27.99
C GLU A 21 7.22 -10.69 -26.67
N LEU A 22 6.51 -9.73 -26.04
CA LEU A 22 5.78 -9.96 -24.79
C LEU A 22 4.71 -11.05 -24.92
N LYS A 23 3.96 -11.08 -26.04
CA LYS A 23 2.96 -12.12 -26.31
C LYS A 23 3.57 -13.50 -26.55
N SER A 24 4.83 -13.56 -27.00
CA SER A 24 5.53 -14.81 -27.27
C SER A 24 6.15 -15.44 -26.02
N LEU A 25 6.27 -14.69 -24.92
CA LEU A 25 6.85 -15.18 -23.68
C LEU A 25 5.99 -16.29 -23.06
N ASP A 26 6.64 -17.35 -22.60
CA ASP A 26 6.02 -18.35 -21.74
C ASP A 26 5.86 -17.82 -20.30
N GLY A 27 5.16 -18.59 -19.46
CA GLY A 27 4.89 -18.20 -18.08
C GLY A 27 6.16 -17.99 -17.23
N GLU A 28 7.22 -18.77 -17.47
CA GLU A 28 8.48 -18.64 -16.74
C GLU A 28 9.20 -17.32 -17.10
N ASN A 29 9.25 -16.97 -18.38
CA ASN A 29 9.90 -15.74 -18.82
C ASN A 29 9.05 -14.50 -18.47
N LEU A 30 7.72 -14.59 -18.50
CA LEU A 30 6.84 -13.53 -17.99
C LEU A 30 7.07 -13.29 -16.50
N TYR A 31 7.13 -14.36 -15.70
CA TYR A 31 7.43 -14.25 -14.27
C TYR A 31 8.79 -13.57 -14.02
N LYS A 32 9.84 -13.98 -14.74
CA LYS A 32 11.17 -13.36 -14.63
C LYS A 32 11.16 -11.88 -15.03
N LEU A 33 10.38 -11.51 -16.04
CA LEU A 33 10.23 -10.13 -16.46
C LEU A 33 9.56 -9.30 -15.36
N VAL A 34 8.42 -9.76 -14.82
CA VAL A 34 7.71 -9.06 -13.73
C VAL A 34 8.60 -8.92 -12.51
N GLN A 35 9.31 -9.97 -12.09
CA GLN A 35 10.27 -9.89 -10.99
C GLN A 35 11.40 -8.88 -11.25
N ASN A 36 11.88 -8.76 -12.48
CA ASN A 36 12.91 -7.77 -12.84
C ASN A 36 12.36 -6.35 -12.74
N LEU A 37 11.11 -6.13 -13.17
CA LEU A 37 10.43 -4.84 -13.07
C LEU A 37 10.20 -4.44 -11.62
N ILE A 38 9.70 -5.34 -10.78
CA ILE A 38 9.51 -5.12 -9.33
C ILE A 38 10.83 -4.71 -8.66
N ARG A 39 11.93 -5.42 -8.95
CA ARG A 39 13.25 -5.08 -8.40
C ARG A 39 13.77 -3.71 -8.83
N LYS A 40 13.35 -3.21 -9.99
CA LYS A 40 13.81 -1.94 -10.56
C LYS A 40 12.93 -0.76 -10.19
N ASN A 41 11.66 -1.02 -9.91
CA ASN A 41 10.69 0.00 -9.60
C ASN A 41 9.69 -0.56 -8.57
N PRO A 42 9.81 -0.15 -7.29
CA PRO A 42 8.88 -0.56 -6.23
C PRO A 42 7.40 -0.29 -6.56
N GLU A 43 7.09 0.76 -7.35
CA GLU A 43 5.70 1.01 -7.80
C GLU A 43 5.10 -0.17 -8.56
N VAL A 44 5.93 -0.95 -9.25
CA VAL A 44 5.45 -2.14 -9.99
C VAL A 44 4.95 -3.20 -9.03
N HIS A 45 5.48 -3.30 -7.81
CA HIS A 45 5.00 -4.24 -6.81
C HIS A 45 3.54 -3.94 -6.44
N ARG A 46 3.29 -2.70 -6.00
CA ARG A 46 1.95 -2.19 -5.69
C ARG A 46 0.96 -2.36 -6.85
N LEU A 47 1.35 -1.98 -8.07
CA LEU A 47 0.49 -2.14 -9.25
C LEU A 47 0.15 -3.61 -9.55
N VAL A 48 1.07 -4.54 -9.28
CA VAL A 48 0.82 -5.98 -9.42
C VAL A 48 -0.16 -6.46 -8.34
N LEU A 49 -0.02 -6.01 -7.09
CA LEU A 49 -0.95 -6.33 -6.00
C LEU A 49 -2.36 -5.81 -6.28
N GLU A 50 -2.49 -4.55 -6.69
CA GLU A 50 -3.77 -3.94 -7.09
C GLU A 50 -4.44 -4.73 -8.23
N TRP A 51 -3.65 -5.13 -9.23
CA TRP A 51 -4.15 -5.94 -10.32
C TRP A 51 -4.65 -7.32 -9.84
N PHE A 52 -3.92 -7.99 -8.95
CA PHE A 52 -4.37 -9.27 -8.38
C PHE A 52 -5.62 -9.11 -7.53
N LYS A 53 -5.73 -8.03 -6.76
CA LYS A 53 -6.92 -7.71 -5.95
C LYS A 53 -8.15 -7.56 -6.84
N GLU A 54 -8.06 -6.78 -7.91
CA GLU A 54 -9.14 -6.62 -8.89
C GLU A 54 -9.62 -7.97 -9.45
N LYS A 55 -8.68 -8.90 -9.72
CA LYS A 55 -9.01 -10.24 -10.21
C LYS A 55 -9.63 -11.15 -9.15
N ALA A 56 -9.13 -11.09 -7.91
CA ALA A 56 -9.65 -11.86 -6.80
C ALA A 56 -11.08 -11.43 -6.44
N GLU A 57 -11.34 -10.12 -6.42
CA GLU A 57 -12.68 -9.55 -6.21
C GLU A 57 -13.65 -9.98 -7.32
N ALA A 58 -13.24 -9.91 -8.59
CA ALA A 58 -14.03 -10.38 -9.72
C ALA A 58 -14.35 -11.88 -9.66
N SER A 59 -13.48 -12.66 -9.00
CA SER A 59 -13.61 -14.12 -8.86
C SER A 59 -14.23 -14.54 -7.52
N SER A 60 -14.53 -13.59 -6.61
CA SER A 60 -15.10 -13.80 -5.27
C SER A 60 -14.30 -14.73 -4.36
N VAL A 61 -12.96 -14.71 -4.45
CA VAL A 61 -12.07 -15.53 -3.60
C VAL A 61 -11.65 -14.74 -2.35
N VAL A 62 -12.42 -14.86 -1.27
CA VAL A 62 -12.30 -14.00 -0.06
C VAL A 62 -10.92 -14.10 0.62
N GLU A 63 -10.31 -15.28 0.70
CA GLU A 63 -9.02 -15.49 1.40
C GLU A 63 -7.84 -14.86 0.64
N GLU A 64 -7.88 -14.87 -0.70
CA GLU A 64 -6.89 -14.18 -1.54
C GLU A 64 -7.02 -12.66 -1.39
N VAL A 65 -8.25 -12.13 -1.34
CA VAL A 65 -8.52 -10.70 -1.13
C VAL A 65 -7.96 -10.23 0.22
N ALA A 66 -8.11 -11.02 1.29
CA ALA A 66 -7.60 -10.62 2.61
C ALA A 66 -6.07 -10.51 2.62
N THR A 67 -5.38 -11.51 2.05
CA THR A 67 -3.90 -11.49 1.99
C THR A 67 -3.40 -10.31 1.14
N LEU A 68 -4.09 -10.00 0.03
CA LEU A 68 -3.75 -8.85 -0.81
C LEU A 68 -4.02 -7.51 -0.12
N ASN A 69 -5.10 -7.41 0.65
CA ASN A 69 -5.40 -6.21 1.43
C ASN A 69 -4.36 -5.98 2.54
N ASP A 70 -3.89 -7.05 3.19
CA ASP A 70 -2.83 -6.96 4.21
C ASP A 70 -1.53 -6.41 3.60
N GLU A 71 -1.10 -6.92 2.44
CA GLU A 71 0.09 -6.42 1.74
C GLU A 71 -0.11 -4.97 1.25
N LEU A 72 -1.28 -4.65 0.69
CA LEU A 72 -1.57 -3.29 0.21
C LEU A 72 -1.63 -2.26 1.34
N LEU A 73 -2.11 -2.63 2.52
CA LEU A 73 -2.11 -1.74 3.69
C LEU A 73 -0.70 -1.25 4.00
N MET A 74 0.27 -2.18 4.02
CA MET A 74 1.65 -1.84 4.31
C MET A 74 2.33 -1.10 3.16
N GLU A 75 2.04 -1.47 1.90
CA GLU A 75 2.54 -0.73 0.72
C GLU A 75 2.07 0.72 0.71
N TYR A 76 0.78 0.98 0.98
CA TYR A 76 0.25 2.34 1.07
C TYR A 76 0.82 3.08 2.28
N TRP A 77 0.99 2.38 3.41
CA TRP A 77 1.61 2.97 4.59
C TRP A 77 3.05 3.40 4.33
N GLU A 78 3.90 2.56 3.74
CA GLU A 78 5.31 2.91 3.45
C GLU A 78 5.44 4.19 2.61
N LYS A 79 4.48 4.43 1.69
CA LYS A 79 4.42 5.67 0.89
C LYS A 79 4.07 6.88 1.72
N ALA A 80 3.04 6.77 2.56
CA ALA A 80 2.65 7.84 3.47
C ALA A 80 3.76 8.11 4.50
N GLU A 81 4.31 7.06 5.10
CA GLU A 81 5.34 7.08 6.15
C GLU A 81 6.56 7.85 5.70
N TYR A 82 7.07 7.60 4.49
CA TYR A 82 8.24 8.30 3.96
C TYR A 82 8.06 9.82 4.03
N ILE A 83 6.89 10.33 3.61
CA ILE A 83 6.60 11.77 3.61
C ILE A 83 6.33 12.27 5.03
N ILE A 84 5.53 11.54 5.81
CA ILE A 84 5.20 11.91 7.19
C ILE A 84 6.47 12.01 8.04
N SER A 85 7.44 11.12 7.83
CA SER A 85 8.72 11.11 8.54
C SER A 85 9.57 12.35 8.22
N GLU A 86 9.66 12.75 6.95
CA GLU A 86 10.31 14.00 6.56
C GLU A 86 9.59 15.21 7.18
N PHE A 87 8.25 15.23 7.15
CA PHE A 87 7.47 16.30 7.79
C PHE A 87 7.71 16.33 9.30
N ASN A 88 7.82 15.18 9.95
CA ASN A 88 8.16 15.06 11.35
C ASN A 88 9.57 15.57 11.67
N GLU A 89 10.55 15.36 10.78
CA GLU A 89 11.91 15.88 10.96
C GLU A 89 11.96 17.41 10.88
N TYR A 90 11.24 18.00 9.92
CA TYR A 90 11.35 19.43 9.60
C TYR A 90 10.20 20.31 10.13
N GLY A 91 9.14 19.71 10.70
CA GLY A 91 7.94 20.42 11.17
C GLY A 91 6.97 20.80 10.05
N GLY A 92 6.93 19.99 8.99
CA GLY A 92 6.17 20.22 7.76
C GLY A 92 7.04 20.06 6.51
N GLY A 93 6.43 20.23 5.34
CA GLY A 93 7.12 20.11 4.05
C GLY A 93 6.38 20.79 2.90
N PRO A 94 6.78 20.50 1.66
CA PRO A 94 6.13 21.03 0.46
C PRO A 94 4.65 20.62 0.36
N GLU A 95 3.79 21.53 -0.12
CA GLU A 95 2.35 21.27 -0.32
C GLU A 95 2.08 20.07 -1.24
N GLU A 96 2.94 19.86 -2.26
CA GLU A 96 2.80 18.71 -3.17
C GLU A 96 3.01 17.37 -2.47
N GLU A 97 3.97 17.30 -1.54
CA GLU A 97 4.22 16.12 -0.73
C GLU A 97 3.10 15.93 0.31
N GLU A 98 2.57 17.00 0.88
CA GLU A 98 1.41 16.93 1.77
C GLU A 98 0.19 16.32 1.08
N VAL A 99 -0.10 16.79 -0.15
CA VAL A 99 -1.17 16.24 -0.99
C VAL A 99 -0.93 14.77 -1.31
N GLU A 100 0.30 14.37 -1.57
CA GLU A 100 0.67 12.98 -1.83
C GLU A 100 0.50 12.10 -0.58
N ALA A 101 0.92 12.56 0.60
CA ALA A 101 0.71 11.84 1.86
C ALA A 101 -0.79 11.63 2.13
N TYR A 102 -1.61 12.66 1.95
CA TYR A 102 -3.06 12.53 2.10
C TYR A 102 -3.69 11.59 1.07
N HIS A 103 -3.17 11.53 -0.16
CA HIS A 103 -3.62 10.56 -1.14
C HIS A 103 -3.41 9.13 -0.62
N TRP A 104 -2.22 8.81 -0.11
CA TRP A 104 -1.93 7.47 0.42
C TRP A 104 -2.73 7.15 1.69
N LEU A 105 -2.92 8.11 2.59
CA LEU A 105 -3.80 7.95 3.76
C LEU A 105 -5.27 7.73 3.35
N ASN A 106 -5.71 8.30 2.23
CA ASN A 106 -7.03 8.04 1.66
C ASN A 106 -7.12 6.63 1.07
N GLU A 107 -6.11 6.15 0.34
CA GLU A 107 -6.07 4.76 -0.15
C GLU A 107 -6.16 3.74 1.01
N ILE A 108 -5.47 4.01 2.12
CA ILE A 108 -5.59 3.21 3.35
C ILE A 108 -7.03 3.24 3.89
N SER A 109 -7.65 4.42 3.92
CA SER A 109 -9.02 4.58 4.40
C SER A 109 -10.02 3.83 3.53
N GLU A 110 -9.91 3.92 2.20
CA GLU A 110 -10.74 3.18 1.25
C GLU A 110 -10.55 1.66 1.39
N LEU A 111 -9.31 1.22 1.63
CA LEU A 111 -9.00 -0.19 1.88
C LEU A 111 -9.66 -0.70 3.17
N ILE A 112 -9.64 0.11 4.24
CA ILE A 112 -10.30 -0.20 5.51
C ILE A 112 -11.80 -0.29 5.32
N GLU A 113 -12.42 0.65 4.59
CA GLU A 113 -13.86 0.63 4.31
C GLU A 113 -14.30 -0.60 3.51
N ALA A 114 -13.44 -1.08 2.60
CA ALA A 114 -13.68 -2.33 1.86
C ALA A 114 -13.60 -3.58 2.76
N GLY A 115 -12.87 -3.50 3.88
CA GLY A 115 -12.75 -4.54 4.90
C GLY A 115 -11.82 -5.70 4.51
N ASN A 116 -11.93 -6.81 5.26
CA ASN A 116 -11.11 -8.02 5.09
C ASN A 116 -9.59 -7.81 5.31
N ILE A 117 -9.21 -6.88 6.18
CA ILE A 117 -7.83 -6.77 6.66
C ILE A 117 -7.68 -7.65 7.91
N SER A 118 -6.64 -8.47 7.97
CA SER A 118 -6.40 -9.32 9.13
C SER A 118 -5.99 -8.52 10.35
N SER A 119 -6.35 -8.99 11.55
CA SER A 119 -5.93 -8.33 12.79
C SER A 119 -4.41 -8.20 12.89
N ASP A 120 -3.65 -9.20 12.45
CA ASP A 120 -2.18 -9.16 12.50
C ASP A 120 -1.63 -7.98 11.67
N ALA A 121 -2.12 -7.77 10.45
CA ALA A 121 -1.74 -6.64 9.61
C ALA A 121 -2.13 -5.29 10.24
N LYS A 122 -3.31 -5.18 10.85
CA LYS A 122 -3.73 -3.96 11.56
C LYS A 122 -2.80 -3.63 12.74
N LEU A 123 -2.39 -4.64 13.50
CA LEU A 123 -1.49 -4.47 14.63
C LEU A 123 -0.08 -4.09 14.18
N GLU A 124 0.42 -4.66 13.09
CA GLU A 124 1.68 -4.26 12.45
C GLU A 124 1.63 -2.81 11.97
N PHE A 125 0.55 -2.41 11.29
CA PHE A 125 0.31 -1.02 10.91
C PHE A 125 0.34 -0.09 12.13
N PHE A 126 -0.29 -0.46 13.26
CA PHE A 126 -0.17 0.31 14.50
C PHE A 126 1.25 0.33 15.08
N ASP A 127 2.07 -0.68 14.83
CA ASP A 127 3.46 -0.69 15.24
C ASP A 127 4.29 0.35 14.50
N CYS A 128 4.11 0.45 13.19
CA CYS A 128 4.81 1.43 12.36
C CYS A 128 4.22 2.84 12.52
N ALA A 129 2.90 3.01 12.34
CA ALA A 129 2.27 4.33 12.33
C ALA A 129 2.35 5.09 13.67
N PHE A 130 2.43 4.38 14.81
CA PHE A 130 2.67 5.05 16.09
C PHE A 130 4.09 5.58 16.25
N VAL A 131 5.08 5.11 15.49
CA VAL A 131 6.44 5.70 15.49
C VAL A 131 6.34 7.15 15.04
N GLU A 132 5.63 7.39 13.94
CA GLU A 132 5.45 8.70 13.36
C GLU A 132 4.44 9.56 14.12
N TYR A 133 3.28 8.99 14.50
CA TYR A 133 2.26 9.71 15.26
C TYR A 133 2.79 10.27 16.59
N ASP A 134 3.67 9.51 17.28
CA ASP A 134 4.21 9.91 18.57
C ASP A 134 5.26 11.04 18.50
N MET A 135 5.73 11.41 17.30
CA MET A 135 6.61 12.57 17.12
C MET A 135 5.84 13.90 17.23
N GLU A 136 4.55 13.90 16.90
CA GLU A 136 3.62 15.03 17.06
C GLU A 136 4.14 16.34 16.41
N ASN A 137 4.74 16.24 15.22
CA ASN A 137 5.36 17.36 14.52
C ASN A 137 5.04 17.43 13.02
N SER A 138 4.29 16.47 12.48
CA SER A 138 4.07 16.33 11.04
C SER A 138 2.86 17.12 10.54
N GLY A 139 1.83 17.28 11.38
CA GLY A 139 0.53 17.82 10.99
C GLY A 139 -0.48 16.76 10.53
N PHE A 140 -0.09 15.48 10.43
CA PHE A 140 -0.98 14.38 10.03
C PHE A 140 -1.60 13.63 11.22
N GLU A 141 -1.37 14.08 12.45
CA GLU A 141 -1.76 13.35 13.67
C GLU A 141 -3.26 13.10 13.76
N ASP A 142 -4.09 14.06 13.33
CA ASP A 142 -5.55 13.91 13.32
C ASP A 142 -6.00 12.87 12.28
N ALA A 143 -5.44 12.89 11.07
CA ALA A 143 -5.76 11.93 10.01
C ALA A 143 -5.33 10.50 10.39
N LEU A 144 -4.14 10.34 10.99
CA LEU A 144 -3.68 9.06 11.52
C LEU A 144 -4.62 8.55 12.62
N MET A 145 -5.09 9.43 13.50
CA MET A 145 -6.02 9.04 14.56
C MET A 145 -7.38 8.57 14.00
N ASP A 146 -7.89 9.25 12.97
CA ASP A 146 -9.13 8.84 12.30
C ASP A 146 -8.98 7.44 11.69
N ILE A 147 -7.85 7.15 11.02
CA ILE A 147 -7.52 5.82 10.50
C ILE A 147 -7.44 4.79 11.63
N PHE A 148 -6.78 5.11 12.74
CA PHE A 148 -6.66 4.18 13.88
C PHE A 148 -8.01 3.77 14.46
N PHE A 149 -8.96 4.71 14.50
CA PHE A 149 -10.32 4.41 14.92
C PHE A 149 -11.11 3.63 13.88
N ALA A 150 -10.93 3.94 12.59
CA ALA A 150 -11.65 3.28 11.51
C ALA A 150 -11.26 1.81 11.34
N ILE A 151 -9.98 1.47 11.52
CA ILE A 151 -9.45 0.13 11.27
C ILE A 151 -9.81 -0.90 12.36
N CYS A 152 -10.11 -0.43 13.58
CA CYS A 152 -10.44 -1.31 14.71
C CYS A 152 -11.87 -1.86 14.62
N GLU A 153 -12.00 -3.19 14.60
CA GLU A 153 -13.26 -3.92 14.55
C GLU A 153 -13.43 -4.83 15.79
N THR A 154 -12.34 -5.45 16.25
CA THR A 154 -12.37 -6.43 17.34
C THR A 154 -12.01 -5.80 18.69
N LYS A 155 -12.39 -6.47 19.78
CA LYS A 155 -12.08 -6.02 21.14
C LYS A 155 -10.57 -5.95 21.36
N GLU A 156 -9.85 -6.94 20.84
CA GLU A 156 -8.40 -7.08 20.93
C GLU A 156 -7.69 -5.92 20.23
N GLU A 157 -8.15 -5.51 19.04
CA GLU A 157 -7.63 -4.35 18.31
C GLU A 157 -7.84 -3.04 19.10
N TRP A 158 -9.06 -2.85 19.65
CA TRP A 158 -9.35 -1.69 20.50
C TRP A 158 -8.50 -1.66 21.77
N GLU A 159 -8.30 -2.80 22.42
CA GLU A 159 -7.40 -2.93 23.59
C GLU A 159 -5.95 -2.60 23.23
N TYR A 160 -5.51 -3.01 22.05
CA TYR A 160 -4.17 -2.69 21.55
C TYR A 160 -4.00 -1.19 21.30
N LEU A 161 -4.97 -0.54 20.65
CA LEU A 161 -4.96 0.91 20.44
C LEU A 161 -4.93 1.67 21.77
N VAL A 162 -5.69 1.22 22.78
CA VAL A 162 -5.62 1.79 24.14
C VAL A 162 -4.22 1.63 24.73
N ALA A 163 -3.61 0.46 24.59
CA ALA A 163 -2.26 0.21 25.08
C ALA A 163 -1.23 1.13 24.42
N LYS A 164 -1.35 1.38 23.11
CA LYS A 164 -0.51 2.33 22.36
C LYS A 164 -0.67 3.76 22.87
N LEU A 165 -1.91 4.24 22.98
CA LEU A 165 -2.22 5.59 23.48
C LEU A 165 -1.71 5.80 24.92
N ALA A 166 -1.74 4.77 25.76
CA ALA A 166 -1.30 4.84 27.15
C ALA A 166 0.22 4.99 27.32
N LYS A 167 1.04 4.67 26.30
CA LYS A 167 2.52 4.77 26.38
C LYS A 167 3.02 6.19 26.58
N ARG A 168 2.32 7.19 26.02
CA ARG A 168 2.66 8.62 26.16
C ARG A 168 1.46 9.40 26.70
N PRO A 169 1.22 9.44 28.02
CA PRO A 169 0.01 10.04 28.57
C PRO A 169 -0.09 11.55 28.31
N SER A 170 -1.16 11.97 27.67
CA SER A 170 -1.57 13.38 27.54
C SER A 170 -3.06 13.53 27.87
N ASP A 171 -3.52 14.76 28.14
CA ASP A 171 -4.96 14.98 28.39
C ASP A 171 -5.81 14.60 27.17
N TRP A 172 -5.28 14.80 25.96
CA TRP A 172 -5.90 14.35 24.72
C TRP A 172 -5.99 12.82 24.65
N ARG A 173 -4.87 12.11 24.82
CA ARG A 173 -4.84 10.64 24.76
C ARG A 173 -5.68 9.99 25.86
N ARG A 174 -5.76 10.59 27.06
CA ARG A 174 -6.68 10.15 28.12
C ARG A 174 -8.14 10.26 27.68
N LYS A 175 -8.53 11.36 27.02
CA LYS A 175 -9.89 11.51 26.47
C LYS A 175 -10.18 10.46 25.40
N LEU A 176 -9.22 10.17 24.51
CA LEU A 176 -9.35 9.12 23.51
C LEU A 176 -9.53 7.74 24.16
N ILE A 177 -8.68 7.38 25.12
CA ILE A 177 -8.81 6.12 25.87
C ILE A 177 -10.18 6.00 26.54
N MET A 178 -10.65 7.06 27.22
CA MET A 178 -11.98 7.06 27.84
C MET A 178 -13.11 6.89 26.81
N ARG A 179 -12.98 7.52 25.62
CA ARG A 179 -13.93 7.34 24.51
C ARG A 179 -13.93 5.90 24.03
N ILE A 180 -12.75 5.27 23.88
CA ILE A 180 -12.63 3.88 23.45
C ILE A 180 -13.30 2.94 24.46
N GLN A 181 -12.93 3.09 25.73
CA GLN A 181 -13.47 2.28 26.84
C GLN A 181 -14.99 2.33 26.91
N LYS A 182 -15.56 3.54 26.79
CA LYS A 182 -17.00 3.76 26.88
C LYS A 182 -17.77 3.20 25.68
N ASN A 183 -17.26 3.41 24.46
CA ASN A 183 -18.04 3.18 23.24
C ASN A 183 -17.77 1.83 22.57
N TYR A 184 -16.59 1.24 22.78
CA TYR A 184 -16.16 0.04 22.05
C TYR A 184 -15.80 -1.13 22.97
N LEU A 185 -15.38 -0.87 24.21
CA LEU A 185 -15.02 -1.94 25.17
C LEU A 185 -16.08 -2.18 26.26
N CYS A 186 -17.11 -1.35 26.34
CA CYS A 186 -18.22 -1.47 27.31
C CYS A 186 -17.76 -1.69 28.77
N LEU A 187 -16.78 -0.89 29.22
CA LEU A 187 -16.35 -0.82 30.63
C LEU A 187 -17.03 0.32 31.39
#